data_AF-A0A9W7GRW6-F1
#
_entry.id   AF-A0A9W7GRW6-F1
#
_cell.length_a   1.000
_cell.length_b   1.000
_cell.length_c   1.000
_cell.angle_alpha   90.00
_cell.angle_beta   90.00
_cell.angle_gamma   90.00
#
_symmetry.space_group_name_H-M   'P 1'
#
loop_
_entity.id
_entity.type
_entity.pdbx_description
1 polymer ?
#
loop_
_entity_poly.entity_id
_entity_poly.type
_entity_poly.pdbx_seq_one_letter_code
_entity_poly.pdbx_strand_id
1 'polypeptide(L)'
;MSKLASLRELEASLTSQLEGVRMEIKSLESVDASPPNPSSSPAQPAEEEVKSGTDCTDDKDSKDDAGTENGEEDWEGDYEAKIAAHKAEGNKNFQSGDFQAAIKAYGSAITILKKKDLTLSKQYAPIYANQSAAHLATKKWVAASWNAQCAAKADPSFWKGHWRHGVSLMAMAPRIERSKNAVEAFERCLEVCPEEKKGEVGEALERARVRLQEGKDRTPMPPQCQQS
;
A
#
# COMPACT_ATOMS: atom_id res chain seq x y z
N MET A 1 24.08 -14.03 53.31
CA MET A 1 22.78 -14.41 52.73
C MET A 1 21.97 -13.21 52.20
N SER A 2 22.13 -11.99 52.73
CA SER A 2 21.32 -10.81 52.34
C SER A 2 21.53 -10.29 50.91
N LYS A 3 22.77 -10.28 50.36
CA LYS A 3 23.04 -9.74 49.01
C LYS A 3 22.45 -10.55 47.86
N LEU A 4 22.30 -11.87 48.03
CA LEU A 4 21.71 -12.74 47.00
C LEU A 4 20.17 -12.59 46.93
N ALA A 5 19.53 -12.23 48.04
CA ALA A 5 18.09 -11.96 48.07
C ALA A 5 17.77 -10.64 47.35
N SER A 6 18.57 -9.58 47.60
CA SER A 6 18.34 -8.29 46.94
C SER A 6 18.61 -8.32 45.43
N LEU A 7 19.55 -9.15 44.96
CA LEU A 7 19.80 -9.33 43.52
C LEU A 7 18.62 -9.99 42.82
N ARG A 8 17.99 -11.01 43.43
CA ARG A 8 16.81 -11.68 42.87
C ARG A 8 15.59 -10.75 42.80
N GLU A 9 15.41 -9.90 43.81
CA GLU A 9 14.36 -8.88 43.80
C GLU A 9 14.59 -7.83 42.71
N LEU A 10 15.85 -7.44 42.48
CA LEU A 10 16.20 -6.52 41.40
C LEU A 10 15.98 -7.14 40.01
N GLU A 11 16.33 -8.41 39.83
CA GLU A 11 16.07 -9.17 38.59
C GLU A 11 14.56 -9.35 38.32
N ALA A 12 13.77 -9.63 39.36
CA ALA A 12 12.31 -9.72 39.25
C ALA A 12 11.68 -8.37 38.88
N SER A 13 12.19 -7.26 39.44
CA SER A 13 11.74 -5.91 39.10
C SER A 13 12.09 -5.55 37.66
N LEU A 14 13.33 -5.84 37.22
CA LEU A 14 13.78 -5.55 35.86
C LEU A 14 13.01 -6.38 34.82
N THR A 15 12.75 -7.67 35.10
CA THR A 15 11.94 -8.52 34.22
C THR A 15 10.50 -8.04 34.13
N SER A 16 9.89 -7.60 35.24
CA SER A 16 8.56 -6.98 35.23
C SER A 16 8.53 -5.68 34.42
N GLN A 17 9.57 -4.85 34.52
CA GLN A 17 9.67 -3.61 33.72
C GLN A 17 9.85 -3.92 32.23
N LEU A 18 10.68 -4.92 31.88
CA LEU A 18 10.86 -5.36 30.50
C LEU A 18 9.59 -5.99 29.91
N GLU A 19 8.82 -6.75 30.70
CA GLU A 19 7.52 -7.28 30.25
C GLU A 19 6.50 -6.15 30.00
N GLY A 20 6.52 -5.11 30.84
CA GLY A 20 5.71 -3.89 30.63
C GLY A 20 6.05 -3.20 29.31
N VAL A 21 7.33 -2.93 29.06
CA VAL A 21 7.80 -2.33 27.80
C VAL A 21 7.50 -3.26 26.61
N ARG A 22 7.60 -4.57 26.77
CA ARG A 22 7.25 -5.55 25.73
C ARG A 22 5.76 -5.54 25.40
N MET A 23 4.90 -5.39 26.39
CA MET A 23 3.45 -5.27 26.18
C MET A 23 3.09 -3.94 25.49
N GLU A 24 3.81 -2.87 25.83
CA GLU A 24 3.65 -1.55 25.19
C GLU A 24 4.13 -1.57 23.73
N ILE A 25 5.25 -2.24 23.44
CA ILE A 25 5.74 -2.48 22.06
C ILE A 25 4.75 -3.35 21.27
N LYS A 26 4.24 -4.45 21.83
CA LYS A 26 3.21 -5.28 21.18
C LYS A 26 1.92 -4.51 20.89
N SER A 27 1.54 -3.59 21.78
CA SER A 27 0.41 -2.69 21.55
C SER A 27 0.68 -1.75 20.37
N LEU A 28 1.90 -1.21 20.26
CA LEU A 28 2.34 -0.38 19.13
C LEU A 28 2.49 -1.15 17.80
N GLU A 29 2.75 -2.46 17.85
CA GLU A 29 2.76 -3.33 16.65
C GLU A 29 1.33 -3.70 16.20
N SER A 30 0.37 -3.80 17.13
CA SER A 30 -1.02 -4.18 16.84
C SER A 30 -1.83 -3.11 16.08
N VAL A 31 -1.42 -1.84 16.16
CA VAL A 31 -2.02 -0.74 15.38
C VAL A 31 -1.68 -0.81 13.88
N ASP A 32 -0.76 -1.70 13.51
CA ASP A 32 -0.22 -1.91 12.18
C ASP A 32 -0.58 -3.29 11.59
N ALA A 33 -1.63 -3.91 12.16
CA ALA A 33 -2.30 -5.09 11.65
C ALA A 33 -2.92 -4.81 10.26
N SER A 34 -2.04 -4.77 9.26
CA SER A 34 -2.43 -4.82 7.86
C SER A 34 -3.17 -6.13 7.64
N PRO A 35 -4.35 -6.09 7.02
CA PRO A 35 -5.09 -7.30 6.71
C PRO A 35 -4.27 -8.21 5.78
N PRO A 36 -4.53 -9.54 5.82
CA PRO A 36 -3.76 -10.52 5.07
C PRO A 36 -3.70 -10.16 3.57
N ASN A 37 -2.52 -10.32 2.97
CA ASN A 37 -2.34 -10.17 1.54
C ASN A 37 -3.34 -11.07 0.80
N PRO A 38 -4.04 -10.60 -0.24
CA PRO A 38 -4.93 -11.43 -1.06
C PRO A 38 -4.16 -12.46 -1.94
N SER A 39 -2.96 -12.88 -1.53
CA SER A 39 -2.17 -13.92 -2.18
C SER A 39 -2.70 -15.31 -1.82
N SER A 40 -3.88 -15.63 -2.35
CA SER A 40 -4.24 -17.01 -2.67
C SER A 40 -5.19 -16.98 -3.86
N SER A 41 -4.69 -17.38 -5.02
CA SER A 41 -5.52 -17.66 -6.19
C SER A 41 -6.51 -18.78 -5.85
N PRO A 42 -7.75 -18.69 -6.36
CA PRO A 42 -8.11 -19.65 -7.40
C PRO A 42 -8.89 -19.06 -8.59
N ALA A 43 -8.54 -19.57 -9.77
CA ALA A 43 -9.34 -19.87 -10.97
C ALA A 43 -10.41 -18.87 -11.47
N GLN A 44 -10.28 -18.54 -12.76
CA GLN A 44 -11.23 -17.80 -13.61
C GLN A 44 -12.60 -18.53 -13.74
N PRO A 45 -13.66 -17.88 -14.28
CA PRO A 45 -13.76 -17.79 -15.74
C PRO A 45 -14.30 -16.45 -16.30
N ALA A 46 -14.12 -16.36 -17.63
CA ALA A 46 -14.82 -15.56 -18.64
C ALA A 46 -14.46 -14.08 -18.77
N GLU A 47 -13.62 -13.83 -19.78
CA GLU A 47 -13.38 -12.57 -20.47
C GLU A 47 -14.62 -12.22 -21.32
N GLU A 48 -15.06 -10.97 -21.27
CA GLU A 48 -15.94 -10.41 -22.30
C GLU A 48 -15.15 -9.28 -22.99
N GLU A 49 -14.73 -9.54 -24.23
CA GLU A 49 -14.09 -8.57 -25.10
C GLU A 49 -15.12 -7.49 -25.50
N VAL A 50 -14.82 -6.23 -25.21
CA VAL A 50 -15.46 -5.10 -25.92
C VAL A 50 -14.41 -4.44 -26.81
N LYS A 51 -14.61 -4.59 -28.12
CA LYS A 51 -13.89 -3.88 -29.19
C LYS A 51 -14.68 -2.67 -29.67
N SER A 52 -13.92 -1.80 -30.35
CA SER A 52 -14.32 -0.58 -31.09
C SER A 52 -14.49 0.66 -30.22
N GLY A 53 -14.01 1.83 -30.59
CA GLY A 53 -13.36 2.31 -31.80
C GLY A 53 -13.13 3.82 -31.60
N THR A 54 -12.04 4.34 -32.13
CA THR A 54 -11.68 5.76 -32.13
C THR A 54 -12.79 6.60 -32.78
N ASP A 55 -13.19 7.73 -32.17
CA ASP A 55 -13.21 9.02 -32.86
C ASP A 55 -13.32 10.19 -31.87
N CYS A 56 -12.58 11.25 -32.17
CA CYS A 56 -12.59 12.52 -31.47
C CYS A 56 -13.42 13.50 -32.31
N THR A 57 -14.54 14.00 -31.78
CA THR A 57 -15.16 15.24 -32.27
C THR A 57 -15.76 16.03 -31.12
N ASP A 58 -15.25 17.25 -30.97
CA ASP A 58 -15.88 18.37 -30.27
C ASP A 58 -17.31 18.64 -30.78
N ASP A 59 -18.28 18.84 -29.89
CA ASP A 59 -19.11 20.06 -29.85
C ASP A 59 -20.16 20.03 -28.71
N LYS A 60 -20.03 21.04 -27.84
CA LYS A 60 -21.05 21.90 -27.20
C LYS A 60 -22.28 21.36 -26.46
N ASP A 61 -22.38 21.91 -25.25
CA ASP A 61 -23.57 22.45 -24.59
C ASP A 61 -24.70 21.47 -24.22
N SER A 62 -24.58 20.91 -23.01
CA SER A 62 -25.74 20.75 -22.14
C SER A 62 -25.36 21.05 -20.70
N LYS A 63 -26.01 22.11 -20.23
CA LYS A 63 -25.94 22.71 -18.91
C LYS A 63 -26.90 21.93 -18.03
N ASP A 64 -26.39 20.98 -17.26
CA ASP A 64 -27.10 20.45 -16.11
C ASP A 64 -26.26 20.63 -14.86
N ASP A 65 -26.86 21.47 -14.03
CA ASP A 65 -26.54 21.90 -12.70
C ASP A 65 -26.54 20.71 -11.72
N ALA A 66 -25.39 20.44 -11.12
CA ALA A 66 -25.28 19.71 -9.87
C ALA A 66 -24.06 20.23 -9.14
N GLY A 67 -24.20 21.45 -8.61
CA GLY A 67 -23.32 21.96 -7.57
C GLY A 67 -23.28 20.96 -6.42
N THR A 68 -22.21 20.18 -6.34
CA THR A 68 -21.82 19.62 -5.05
C THR A 68 -21.16 20.76 -4.30
N GLU A 69 -21.99 21.50 -3.57
CA GLU A 69 -21.59 22.40 -2.51
C GLU A 69 -20.71 21.61 -1.55
N ASN A 70 -19.39 21.66 -1.75
CA ASN A 70 -18.45 21.26 -0.73
C ASN A 70 -18.54 22.36 0.32
N GLY A 71 -19.43 22.15 1.29
CA GLY A 71 -19.39 22.88 2.55
C GLY A 71 -17.96 22.86 3.06
N GLU A 72 -17.36 24.05 3.12
CA GLU A 72 -16.18 24.31 3.92
C GLU A 72 -16.61 24.16 5.39
N GLU A 73 -16.86 22.92 5.82
CA GLU A 73 -16.94 22.61 7.23
C GLU A 73 -15.57 22.95 7.80
N ASP A 74 -15.52 23.96 8.65
CA ASP A 74 -14.32 24.36 9.35
C ASP A 74 -13.92 23.22 10.31
N TRP A 75 -12.87 22.48 10.00
CA TRP A 75 -12.40 21.36 10.83
C TRP A 75 -11.55 21.92 11.97
N GLU A 76 -12.14 22.75 12.82
CA GLU A 76 -11.59 23.08 14.14
C GLU A 76 -11.89 21.92 15.09
N GLY A 77 -10.92 21.00 15.22
CA GLY A 77 -11.02 19.84 16.10
C GLY A 77 -9.83 18.89 15.96
N ASP A 78 -9.79 17.88 16.83
CA ASP A 78 -8.76 16.83 16.84
C ASP A 78 -8.84 15.98 15.55
N TYR A 79 -8.05 16.38 14.55
CA TYR A 79 -7.97 15.71 13.26
C TYR A 79 -7.27 14.36 13.36
N GLU A 80 -6.39 14.15 14.35
CA GLU A 80 -5.69 12.89 14.55
C GLU A 80 -6.67 11.80 14.98
N ALA A 81 -7.56 12.11 15.92
CA ALA A 81 -8.65 11.22 16.30
C ALA A 81 -9.56 10.87 15.12
N LYS A 82 -9.87 11.85 14.25
CA LYS A 82 -10.68 11.63 13.05
C LYS A 82 -9.98 10.73 12.02
N ILE A 83 -8.68 10.96 11.77
CA ILE A 83 -7.87 10.09 10.90
C ILE A 83 -7.83 8.67 11.46
N ALA A 84 -7.61 8.52 12.77
CA ALA A 84 -7.58 7.23 13.44
C ALA A 84 -8.93 6.50 13.35
N ALA A 85 -10.05 7.22 13.53
CA ALA A 85 -11.40 6.67 13.40
C ALA A 85 -11.65 6.14 11.98
N HIS A 86 -11.33 6.93 10.94
CA HIS A 86 -11.47 6.48 9.55
C HIS A 86 -10.54 5.33 9.18
N LYS A 87 -9.31 5.31 9.72
CA LYS A 87 -8.39 4.15 9.57
C LYS A 87 -8.99 2.90 10.20
N ALA A 88 -9.54 3.00 11.42
CA ALA A 88 -10.16 1.87 12.12
C ALA A 88 -11.40 1.35 11.40
N GLU A 89 -12.26 2.25 10.90
CA GLU A 89 -13.41 1.91 10.07
C GLU A 89 -12.99 1.21 8.78
N GLY A 90 -11.96 1.73 8.10
CA GLY A 90 -11.40 1.09 6.91
C GLY A 90 -10.86 -0.31 7.18
N ASN A 91 -10.17 -0.50 8.31
CA ASN A 91 -9.67 -1.82 8.73
C ASN A 91 -10.83 -2.79 8.99
N LYS A 92 -11.88 -2.33 9.69
CA LYS A 92 -13.07 -3.14 9.96
C LYS A 92 -13.77 -3.58 8.67
N ASN A 93 -14.01 -2.64 7.75
CA ASN A 93 -14.65 -2.93 6.47
C ASN A 93 -13.79 -3.85 5.59
N PHE A 94 -12.46 -3.69 5.64
CA PHE A 94 -11.55 -4.59 4.94
C PHE A 94 -11.66 -6.02 5.47
N GLN A 95 -11.64 -6.18 6.80
CA GLN A 95 -11.75 -7.49 7.44
C GLN A 95 -13.10 -8.16 7.18
N SER A 96 -14.18 -7.39 7.03
CA SER A 96 -15.49 -7.91 6.63
C SER A 96 -15.61 -8.21 5.13
N GLY A 97 -14.57 -7.95 4.33
CA GLY A 97 -14.56 -8.16 2.89
C GLY A 97 -15.26 -7.05 2.08
N ASP A 98 -15.74 -5.98 2.73
CA ASP A 98 -16.29 -4.82 2.03
C ASP A 98 -15.17 -3.86 1.64
N PHE A 99 -14.49 -4.22 0.55
CA PHE A 99 -13.36 -3.45 0.04
C PHE A 99 -13.77 -2.07 -0.49
N GLN A 100 -15.01 -1.87 -0.97
CA GLN A 100 -15.44 -0.55 -1.45
C GLN A 100 -15.67 0.40 -0.29
N ALA A 101 -16.32 -0.05 0.79
CA ALA A 101 -16.45 0.75 2.01
C ALA A 101 -15.09 1.03 2.66
N ALA A 102 -14.17 0.06 2.65
CA ALA A 102 -12.81 0.27 3.13
C ALA A 102 -12.07 1.35 2.34
N ILE A 103 -12.15 1.34 1.00
CA ILE A 103 -11.53 2.36 0.14
C ILE A 103 -12.06 3.75 0.47
N LYS A 104 -13.37 3.89 0.69
CA LYS A 104 -14.02 5.16 1.05
C LYS A 104 -13.52 5.67 2.41
N ALA A 105 -13.52 4.82 3.43
CA ALA A 105 -13.06 5.19 4.77
C ALA A 105 -11.59 5.64 4.76
N TYR A 106 -10.68 4.89 4.13
CA TYR A 106 -9.29 5.34 3.97
C TYR A 106 -9.17 6.63 3.12
N GLY A 107 -10.05 6.80 2.13
CA GLY A 107 -10.11 8.02 1.32
C GLY A 107 -10.49 9.27 2.12
N SER A 108 -11.40 9.13 3.09
CA SER A 108 -11.74 10.21 4.03
C SER A 108 -10.53 10.57 4.90
N ALA A 109 -9.80 9.59 5.43
CA ALA A 109 -8.57 9.83 6.17
C ALA A 109 -7.53 10.58 5.31
N ILE A 110 -7.30 10.14 4.07
CA ILE A 110 -6.34 10.78 3.15
C ILE A 110 -6.75 12.20 2.77
N THR A 111 -8.05 12.48 2.68
CA THR A 111 -8.55 13.84 2.43
C THR A 111 -8.17 14.78 3.58
N ILE A 112 -8.30 14.33 4.83
CA ILE A 112 -7.86 15.10 6.00
C ILE A 112 -6.34 15.30 5.96
N LEU A 113 -5.57 14.26 5.63
CA LEU A 113 -4.10 14.35 5.50
C LEU A 113 -3.66 15.39 4.46
N LYS A 114 -4.35 15.44 3.32
CA LYS A 114 -4.07 16.45 2.27
C LYS A 114 -4.39 17.85 2.74
N LYS A 115 -5.55 18.05 3.40
CA LYS A 115 -5.97 19.37 3.90
C LYS A 115 -5.04 19.92 4.99
N LYS A 116 -4.37 19.05 5.75
CA LYS A 116 -3.44 19.42 6.83
C LYS A 116 -1.96 19.31 6.42
N ASP A 117 -1.67 19.06 5.14
CA ASP A 117 -0.30 18.87 4.62
C ASP A 117 0.51 17.77 5.34
N LEU A 118 -0.17 16.73 5.82
CA LEU A 118 0.43 15.59 6.55
C LEU A 118 0.73 14.38 5.65
N THR A 119 0.64 14.55 4.33
CA THR A 119 0.74 13.45 3.35
C THR A 119 2.09 12.72 3.33
N LEU A 120 3.16 13.40 3.77
CA LEU A 120 4.51 12.84 3.86
C LEU A 120 4.89 12.38 5.28
N SER A 121 3.95 12.38 6.22
CA SER A 121 4.24 11.90 7.57
C SER A 121 4.24 10.37 7.61
N LYS A 122 5.34 9.81 8.11
CA LYS A 122 5.59 8.36 8.21
C LYS A 122 4.47 7.62 8.95
N GLN A 123 3.91 8.23 9.98
CA GLN A 123 2.87 7.61 10.81
C GLN A 123 1.59 7.24 10.02
N TYR A 124 1.38 7.90 8.88
CA TYR A 124 0.20 7.69 8.03
C TYR A 124 0.48 6.84 6.79
N ALA A 125 1.72 6.42 6.55
CA ALA A 125 2.07 5.50 5.46
C ALA A 125 1.20 4.21 5.44
N PRO A 126 0.83 3.60 6.60
CA PRO A 126 -0.04 2.43 6.62
C PRO A 126 -1.43 2.67 6.01
N ILE A 127 -1.98 3.88 6.10
CA ILE A 127 -3.31 4.22 5.55
C ILE A 127 -3.30 4.09 4.02
N TYR A 128 -2.32 4.71 3.37
CA TYR A 128 -2.12 4.61 1.93
C TYR A 128 -1.91 3.16 1.48
N ALA A 129 -1.11 2.40 2.23
CA ALA A 129 -0.83 1.03 1.88
C ALA A 129 -2.05 0.11 2.07
N ASN A 130 -2.86 0.33 3.11
CA ASN A 130 -4.09 -0.44 3.32
C ASN A 130 -5.14 -0.11 2.24
N GLN A 131 -5.25 1.16 1.83
CA GLN A 131 -6.07 1.53 0.68
C GLN A 131 -5.56 0.87 -0.61
N SER A 132 -4.24 0.81 -0.81
CA SER A 132 -3.63 0.07 -1.93
C SER A 132 -4.02 -1.41 -1.93
N ALA A 133 -3.99 -2.07 -0.77
CA ALA A 133 -4.45 -3.46 -0.64
C ALA A 133 -5.93 -3.62 -1.02
N ALA A 134 -6.79 -2.66 -0.64
CA ALA A 134 -8.21 -2.72 -0.97
C ALA A 134 -8.45 -2.50 -2.47
N HIS A 135 -7.64 -1.65 -3.10
CA HIS A 135 -7.63 -1.51 -4.55
C HIS A 135 -7.12 -2.77 -5.27
N LEU A 136 -6.10 -3.45 -4.75
CA LEU A 136 -5.65 -4.75 -5.27
C LEU A 136 -6.78 -5.79 -5.21
N ALA A 137 -7.48 -5.89 -4.08
CA ALA A 137 -8.61 -6.82 -3.91
C ALA A 137 -9.75 -6.54 -4.89
N THR A 138 -9.94 -5.28 -5.29
CA THR A 138 -10.97 -4.85 -6.25
C THR A 138 -10.46 -4.74 -7.69
N LYS A 139 -9.25 -5.26 -7.98
CA LYS A 139 -8.60 -5.23 -9.31
C LYS A 139 -8.38 -3.83 -9.88
N LYS A 140 -8.37 -2.79 -9.03
CA LYS A 140 -8.09 -1.39 -9.39
C LYS A 140 -6.58 -1.13 -9.34
N TRP A 141 -5.82 -1.80 -10.21
CA TRP A 141 -4.35 -1.86 -10.16
C TRP A 141 -3.65 -0.49 -10.18
N VAL A 142 -4.13 0.45 -10.99
CA VAL A 142 -3.51 1.77 -11.16
C VAL A 142 -3.61 2.58 -9.87
N ALA A 143 -4.81 2.62 -9.27
CA ALA A 143 -5.03 3.26 -7.98
C ALA A 143 -4.23 2.57 -6.86
N ALA A 144 -4.14 1.24 -6.89
CA ALA A 144 -3.31 0.49 -5.95
C ALA A 144 -1.83 0.89 -6.04
N SER A 145 -1.29 0.99 -7.26
CA SER A 145 0.10 1.38 -7.51
C SER A 145 0.37 2.82 -7.07
N TRP A 146 -0.55 3.74 -7.33
CA TRP A 146 -0.43 5.13 -6.88
C TRP A 146 -0.37 5.24 -5.35
N ASN A 147 -1.32 4.62 -4.66
CA ASN A 147 -1.36 4.63 -3.19
C ASN A 147 -0.16 3.92 -2.56
N ALA A 148 0.33 2.84 -3.18
CA ALA A 148 1.55 2.18 -2.73
C ALA A 148 2.79 3.10 -2.84
N GLN A 149 2.91 3.88 -3.92
CA GLN A 149 3.96 4.88 -4.04
C GLN A 149 3.81 6.00 -3.02
N CYS A 150 2.59 6.46 -2.72
CA CYS A 150 2.36 7.43 -1.65
C CYS A 150 2.83 6.89 -0.30
N ALA A 151 2.54 5.62 0.00
CA ALA A 151 3.03 4.97 1.22
C ALA A 151 4.57 4.92 1.27
N ALA A 152 5.22 4.51 0.18
CA ALA A 152 6.68 4.44 0.07
C ALA A 152 7.35 5.83 0.12
N LYS A 153 6.69 6.88 -0.36
CA LYS A 153 7.16 8.27 -0.24
C LYS A 153 7.02 8.80 1.18
N ALA A 154 5.91 8.50 1.85
CA ALA A 154 5.67 8.90 3.24
C ALA A 154 6.65 8.20 4.18
N ASP A 155 6.86 6.89 4.01
CA ASP A 155 7.88 6.14 4.74
C ASP A 155 8.67 5.19 3.80
N PRO A 156 9.89 5.58 3.40
CA PRO A 156 10.76 4.72 2.58
C PRO A 156 11.17 3.41 3.27
N SER A 157 11.13 3.36 4.60
CA SER A 157 11.44 2.17 5.41
C SER A 157 10.28 1.17 5.43
N PHE A 158 9.10 1.57 4.97
CA PHE A 158 7.89 0.76 5.05
C PHE A 158 7.80 -0.25 3.89
N TRP A 159 8.33 -1.46 4.13
CA TRP A 159 8.43 -2.51 3.11
C TRP A 159 7.10 -2.87 2.43
N LYS A 160 5.97 -2.82 3.15
CA LYS A 160 4.64 -3.14 2.59
C LYS A 160 4.22 -2.18 1.49
N GLY A 161 4.70 -0.92 1.52
CA GLY A 161 4.47 0.07 0.46
C GLY A 161 5.15 -0.36 -0.84
N HIS A 162 6.45 -0.66 -0.77
CA HIS A 162 7.23 -1.15 -1.92
C HIS A 162 6.69 -2.48 -2.47
N TRP A 163 6.38 -3.43 -1.58
CA TRP A 163 5.76 -4.71 -1.94
C TRP A 163 4.47 -4.52 -2.75
N ARG A 164 3.52 -3.73 -2.22
CA ARG A 164 2.23 -3.50 -2.88
C ARG A 164 2.39 -2.75 -4.20
N HIS A 165 3.41 -1.89 -4.33
CA HIS A 165 3.70 -1.22 -5.60
C HIS A 165 4.15 -2.22 -6.66
N GLY A 166 5.12 -3.09 -6.35
CA GLY A 166 5.58 -4.15 -7.24
C GLY A 166 4.47 -5.11 -7.64
N VAL A 167 3.68 -5.59 -6.68
CA VAL A 167 2.53 -6.48 -6.94
C VAL A 167 1.49 -5.81 -7.83
N SER A 168 1.18 -4.53 -7.59
CA SER A 168 0.23 -3.77 -8.43
C SER A 168 0.71 -3.66 -9.88
N LEU A 169 2.00 -3.40 -10.09
CA LEU A 169 2.59 -3.32 -11.43
C LEU A 169 2.60 -4.67 -12.14
N MET A 170 2.86 -5.76 -11.42
CA MET A 170 2.79 -7.13 -11.94
C MET A 170 1.36 -7.55 -12.30
N ALA A 171 0.34 -7.05 -11.58
CA ALA A 171 -1.07 -7.31 -11.90
C ALA A 171 -1.56 -6.55 -13.15
N MET A 172 -0.91 -5.47 -13.55
CA MET A 172 -1.23 -4.74 -14.78
C MET A 172 -0.74 -5.49 -16.03
N ALA A 173 -1.27 -5.11 -17.19
CA ALA A 173 -0.78 -5.59 -18.49
C ALA A 173 0.74 -5.39 -18.66
N PRO A 174 1.46 -6.41 -19.20
CA PRO A 174 2.90 -6.38 -19.37
C PRO A 174 3.33 -5.28 -20.32
N ARG A 175 4.13 -4.35 -19.78
CA ARG A 175 4.88 -3.34 -20.53
C ARG A 175 6.28 -3.27 -19.94
N ILE A 176 7.28 -3.10 -20.78
CA ILE A 176 8.70 -3.04 -20.38
C ILE A 176 8.89 -2.07 -19.21
N GLU A 177 8.34 -0.86 -19.32
CA GLU A 177 8.49 0.16 -18.28
C GLU A 177 7.86 -0.23 -16.95
N ARG A 178 6.68 -0.86 -16.96
CA ARG A 178 6.04 -1.34 -15.74
C ARG A 178 6.81 -2.50 -15.12
N SER A 179 7.39 -3.37 -15.94
CA SER A 179 8.23 -4.47 -15.46
C SER A 179 9.53 -3.95 -14.84
N LYS A 180 10.17 -2.92 -15.43
CA LYS A 180 11.31 -2.23 -14.81
C LYS A 180 10.94 -1.63 -13.45
N ASN A 181 9.86 -0.87 -13.40
CA ASN A 181 9.39 -0.26 -12.14
C ASN A 181 9.02 -1.32 -11.08
N ALA A 182 8.51 -2.48 -11.50
CA ALA A 182 8.23 -3.59 -10.59
C ALA A 182 9.51 -4.19 -10.01
N VAL A 183 10.54 -4.39 -10.85
CA VAL A 183 11.86 -4.84 -10.41
C VAL A 183 12.44 -3.88 -9.38
N GLU A 184 12.46 -2.58 -9.67
CA GLU A 184 12.98 -1.58 -8.73
C GLU A 184 12.18 -1.53 -7.41
N ALA A 185 10.85 -1.69 -7.49
CA ALA A 185 10.01 -1.73 -6.30
C ALA A 185 10.32 -2.94 -5.42
N PHE A 186 10.53 -4.12 -6.02
CA PHE A 186 10.90 -5.32 -5.26
C PHE A 186 12.34 -5.27 -4.74
N GLU A 187 13.28 -4.67 -5.47
CA GLU A 187 14.65 -4.45 -4.99
C GLU A 187 14.66 -3.55 -3.75
N ARG A 188 13.98 -2.39 -3.81
CA ARG A 188 13.79 -1.53 -2.63
C ARG A 188 13.09 -2.28 -1.50
N CYS A 189 12.09 -3.11 -1.81
CA CYS A 189 11.42 -3.94 -0.82
C CYS A 189 12.38 -4.91 -0.13
N LEU A 190 13.31 -5.55 -0.85
CA LEU A 190 14.29 -6.48 -0.28
C LEU A 190 15.23 -5.82 0.72
N GLU A 191 15.60 -4.57 0.47
CA GLU A 191 16.49 -3.79 1.35
C GLU A 191 15.86 -3.53 2.73
N VAL A 192 14.54 -3.29 2.77
CA VAL A 192 13.83 -2.88 4.00
C VAL A 192 12.97 -3.97 4.64
N CYS A 193 12.70 -5.08 3.95
CA CYS A 193 11.80 -6.12 4.46
C CYS A 193 12.45 -6.99 5.56
N PRO A 194 11.62 -7.52 6.48
CA PRO A 194 12.09 -8.48 7.48
C PRO A 194 12.58 -9.77 6.82
N GLU A 195 13.55 -10.45 7.44
CA GLU A 195 14.21 -11.64 6.90
C GLU A 195 13.22 -12.74 6.49
N GLU A 196 12.16 -12.94 7.28
CA GLU A 196 11.08 -13.91 7.03
C GLU A 196 10.38 -13.70 5.68
N LYS A 197 10.33 -12.47 5.19
CA LYS A 197 9.65 -12.09 3.94
C LYS A 197 10.58 -11.96 2.75
N LYS A 198 11.90 -11.95 2.94
CA LYS A 198 12.86 -11.83 1.84
C LYS A 198 12.73 -12.94 0.81
N GLY A 199 12.38 -14.17 1.22
CA GLY A 199 12.12 -15.27 0.28
C GLY A 199 10.95 -14.97 -0.67
N GLU A 200 9.79 -14.57 -0.12
CA GLU A 200 8.59 -14.21 -0.89
C GLU A 200 8.86 -13.03 -1.83
N VAL A 201 9.60 -12.02 -1.35
CA VAL A 201 9.98 -10.85 -2.15
C VAL A 201 10.99 -11.23 -3.25
N GLY A 202 11.95 -12.10 -2.96
CA GLY A 202 12.94 -12.58 -3.92
C GLY A 202 12.31 -13.35 -5.08
N GLU A 203 11.34 -14.22 -4.79
CA GLU A 203 10.58 -14.90 -5.85
C GLU A 203 9.77 -13.92 -6.72
N ALA A 204 9.16 -12.91 -6.10
CA ALA A 204 8.42 -11.89 -6.83
C ALA A 204 9.34 -11.02 -7.71
N LEU A 205 10.53 -10.68 -7.21
CA LEU A 205 11.56 -9.98 -7.96
C LEU A 205 11.99 -10.79 -9.18
N GLU A 206 12.23 -12.09 -9.03
CA GLU A 206 12.64 -12.94 -10.14
C GLU A 206 11.53 -13.04 -11.20
N ARG A 207 10.26 -13.21 -10.78
CA ARG A 207 9.12 -13.15 -11.72
C ARG A 207 9.06 -11.81 -12.47
N ALA A 208 9.35 -10.70 -11.81
CA ALA A 208 9.38 -9.39 -12.45
C ALA A 208 10.55 -9.27 -13.45
N ARG A 209 11.72 -9.84 -13.15
CA ARG A 209 12.89 -9.89 -14.05
C ARG A 209 12.62 -10.73 -15.29
N VAL A 210 12.03 -11.92 -15.13
CA VAL A 210 11.62 -12.78 -16.25
C VAL A 210 10.66 -12.03 -17.18
N ARG A 211 9.59 -11.44 -16.62
CA ARG A 211 8.62 -10.65 -17.40
C ARG A 211 9.27 -9.45 -18.11
N LEU A 212 10.29 -8.83 -17.51
CA LEU A 212 11.04 -7.75 -18.15
C LEU A 212 11.86 -8.29 -19.33
N GLN A 213 12.53 -9.43 -19.16
CA GLN A 213 13.32 -10.06 -20.21
C GLN A 213 12.45 -10.50 -21.40
N GLU A 214 11.34 -11.20 -21.14
CA GLU A 214 10.35 -11.56 -22.17
C GLU A 214 9.84 -10.35 -22.95
N GLY A 215 9.61 -9.23 -22.25
CA GLY A 215 9.21 -7.97 -22.86
C GLY A 215 10.27 -7.41 -23.82
N LYS A 216 11.56 -7.50 -23.45
CA LYS A 216 12.68 -7.08 -24.32
C LYS A 216 12.85 -8.02 -25.51
N ASP A 217 12.69 -9.32 -25.30
CA ASP A 217 12.86 -10.33 -26.36
C ASP A 217 11.75 -10.25 -27.41
N ARG A 218 10.52 -9.91 -27.00
CA ARG A 218 9.39 -9.70 -27.92
C ARG A 218 9.56 -8.46 -28.80
N THR A 219 10.20 -7.42 -28.29
CA THR A 219 10.48 -6.19 -29.04
C THR A 219 11.98 -5.89 -28.99
N PRO A 220 12.80 -6.64 -29.75
CA PRO A 220 14.23 -6.45 -29.74
C PRO A 220 14.54 -5.03 -30.22
N MET A 221 15.28 -4.29 -29.41
CA MET A 221 15.71 -2.94 -29.74
C MET A 221 16.67 -3.03 -30.94
N PRO A 222 16.44 -2.29 -32.04
CA PRO A 222 17.32 -2.32 -33.20
C PRO A 222 18.76 -2.00 -32.80
N PRO A 223 19.77 -2.66 -33.41
CA PRO A 223 21.18 -2.46 -33.07
C PRO A 223 21.62 -0.99 -33.11
N GLN A 224 20.99 -0.19 -33.99
CA GLN A 224 21.29 1.25 -34.12
C GLN A 224 20.93 2.08 -32.89
N CYS A 225 20.04 1.60 -32.02
CA CYS A 225 19.62 2.32 -30.81
C CYS A 225 20.41 1.91 -29.56
N GLN A 226 21.22 0.84 -29.61
CA GLN A 226 21.92 0.29 -28.43
C GLN A 226 23.24 1.00 -28.11
N GLN A 227 23.65 2.00 -28.90
CA GLN A 227 24.97 2.64 -28.84
C GLN A 227 24.96 4.12 -28.38
N SER A 228 23.89 4.61 -27.76
CA SER A 228 23.79 6.00 -27.28
C SER A 228 23.96 6.14 -25.78
#